data_AF-A0A832JRZ9-F1
#
_entry.id   AF-A0A832JRZ9-F1
#
_cell.length_a   1.000
_cell.length_b   1.000
_cell.length_c   1.000
_cell.angle_alpha   90.00
_cell.angle_beta   90.00
_cell.angle_gamma   90.00
#
_symmetry.space_group_name_H-M   'P 1'
#
loop_
_entity.id
_entity.type
_entity.pdbx_description
1 polymer ?
#
loop_
_entity_poly.entity_id
_entity_poly.type
_entity_poly.pdbx_seq_one_letter_code
_entity_poly.pdbx_strand_id
1 'polypeptide(L)'
;MRTLPVMLLLITVSWISLLAMLAAISAIILPLVSGVEARLLASVLRLLLSLTLFATWLAWIFELARYALIRLSREAGKGEQR
;
A
#
# COMPACT_ATOMS: atom_id res chain seq x y z
N MET A 1 5.33 25.61 -1.77
CA MET A 1 4.31 24.57 -1.48
C MET A 1 4.46 23.29 -2.33
N ARG A 2 5.64 23.00 -2.93
CA ARG A 2 5.84 21.82 -3.79
C ARG A 2 6.29 20.55 -3.05
N THR A 3 6.74 20.66 -1.80
CA THR A 3 7.36 19.55 -1.05
C THR A 3 6.37 18.55 -0.45
N LEU A 4 5.18 19.01 -0.05
CA LEU A 4 4.11 18.18 0.51
C LEU A 4 3.64 17.02 -0.41
N PRO A 5 3.31 17.26 -1.69
CA PRO A 5 2.92 16.18 -2.59
C PRO A 5 4.09 15.23 -2.90
N VAL A 6 5.32 15.74 -2.96
CA VAL A 6 6.52 14.92 -3.20
C VAL A 6 6.80 14.00 -2.01
N MET A 7 6.67 14.50 -0.76
CA MET A 7 6.81 13.67 0.44
C MET A 7 5.76 12.56 0.49
N LEU A 8 4.49 12.88 0.22
CA LEU A 8 3.42 11.88 0.18
C LEU A 8 3.67 10.80 -0.88
N LEU A 9 4.17 11.21 -2.04
CA LEU A 9 4.51 10.28 -3.12
C LEU A 9 5.69 9.38 -2.73
N LEU A 10 6.74 9.94 -2.11
CA LEU A 10 7.88 9.16 -1.61
C LEU A 10 7.47 8.17 -0.51
N ILE A 11 6.59 8.57 0.40
CA ILE A 11 6.03 7.69 1.44
C ILE A 11 5.23 6.57 0.77
N THR A 12 4.41 6.90 -0.23
CA THR A 12 3.59 5.92 -0.96
C THR A 12 4.46 4.92 -1.73
N VAL A 13 5.50 5.39 -2.42
CA VAL A 13 6.45 4.53 -3.15
C VAL A 13 7.24 3.64 -2.18
N SER A 14 7.72 4.19 -1.07
CA SER A 14 8.44 3.45 -0.03
C SER A 14 7.55 2.37 0.59
N TRP A 15 6.28 2.71 0.84
CA TRP A 15 5.30 1.80 1.42
C TRP A 15 4.93 0.66 0.46
N ILE A 16 4.62 0.97 -0.80
CA ILE A 16 4.33 -0.04 -1.83
C ILE A 16 5.54 -0.96 -2.04
N SER A 17 6.76 -0.41 -2.02
CA SER A 17 8.00 -1.19 -2.15
C SER A 17 8.18 -2.17 -0.98
N LEU A 18 7.85 -1.74 0.25
CA LEU A 18 7.89 -2.61 1.43
C LEU A 18 6.86 -3.75 1.33
N LEU A 19 5.62 -3.45 0.92
CA LEU A 19 4.58 -4.45 0.74
C LEU A 19 4.95 -5.46 -0.36
N ALA A 20 5.51 -4.99 -1.48
CA ALA A 20 5.98 -5.83 -2.58
C ALA A 20 7.13 -6.74 -2.14
N MET A 21 8.09 -6.21 -1.36
CA MET A 21 9.20 -6.99 -0.81
C MET A 21 8.70 -8.07 0.17
N LEU A 22 7.75 -7.75 1.05
CA LEU A 22 7.14 -8.72 1.96
C LEU A 22 6.35 -9.80 1.20
N ALA A 23 5.60 -9.42 0.17
CA ALA A 23 4.92 -10.36 -0.71
C ALA A 23 5.91 -11.29 -1.44
N ALA A 24 7.00 -10.76 -1.98
CA ALA A 24 8.04 -11.53 -2.65
C ALA A 24 8.74 -12.51 -1.69
N ILE A 25 9.05 -12.09 -0.46
CA ILE A 25 9.62 -12.98 0.56
C ILE A 25 8.64 -14.11 0.91
N SER A 26 7.37 -13.79 1.12
CA SER A 26 6.32 -14.75 1.46
C SER A 26 6.04 -15.76 0.34
N ALA A 27 5.94 -15.28 -0.91
CA ALA A 27 5.52 -16.07 -2.06
C ALA A 27 6.66 -16.81 -2.77
N ILE A 28 7.89 -16.27 -2.75
CA ILE A 28 9.03 -16.79 -3.52
C ILE A 28 10.08 -17.39 -2.59
N ILE A 29 10.57 -16.62 -1.61
CA ILE A 29 11.69 -17.05 -0.76
C ILE A 29 11.26 -18.16 0.21
N LEU A 30 10.12 -18.00 0.88
CA LEU A 30 9.61 -18.99 1.83
C LEU A 30 9.47 -20.41 1.21
N PRO A 31 8.83 -20.61 0.04
CA PRO A 31 8.74 -21.95 -0.57
C PRO A 31 10.09 -22.53 -0.98
N LEU A 32 10.99 -21.69 -1.52
CA LEU A 32 12.33 -22.11 -1.99
C LEU A 32 13.21 -22.66 -0.86
N VAL A 33 13.12 -22.08 0.34
CA VAL A 33 13.96 -22.48 1.47
C VAL A 33 13.41 -23.70 2.20
N SER A 34 12.09 -23.89 2.22
CA SER A 34 11.46 -24.87 3.12
C SER A 34 10.79 -26.08 2.43
N GLY A 35 10.95 -26.26 1.11
CA GLY A 35 10.41 -27.42 0.39
C GLY A 35 8.88 -27.58 0.60
N VAL A 36 8.20 -26.46 0.82
CA VAL A 36 6.82 -26.40 1.36
C VAL A 36 5.79 -26.53 0.25
N GLU A 37 6.00 -27.48 -0.67
CA GLU A 37 4.97 -27.79 -1.66
C GLU A 37 3.86 -28.67 -1.07
N ALA A 38 4.03 -29.20 0.16
CA ALA A 38 3.12 -30.22 0.71
C ALA A 38 2.26 -29.80 1.92
N ARG A 39 2.41 -28.61 2.53
CA ARG A 39 1.65 -28.24 3.74
C ARG A 39 0.58 -27.19 3.45
N LEU A 40 -0.68 -27.64 3.42
CA LEU A 40 -1.90 -26.83 3.24
C LEU A 40 -1.89 -25.54 4.09
N LEU A 41 -1.38 -25.63 5.32
CA LEU A 41 -1.26 -24.52 6.26
C LEU A 41 -0.42 -23.35 5.72
N ALA A 42 0.69 -23.64 5.03
CA ALA A 42 1.59 -22.60 4.52
C ALA A 42 0.98 -21.85 3.32
N SER A 43 0.26 -22.56 2.45
CA SER A 43 -0.51 -21.93 1.37
C SER A 43 -1.62 -21.03 1.90
N VAL A 44 -2.33 -21.47 2.94
CA VAL A 44 -3.35 -20.64 3.61
C VAL A 44 -2.71 -19.41 4.25
N LEU A 45 -1.56 -19.57 4.93
CA LEU A 45 -0.85 -18.44 5.54
C LEU A 45 -0.40 -17.41 4.49
N ARG A 46 0.14 -17.87 3.34
CA ARG A 46 0.50 -16.99 2.22
C ARG A 46 -0.70 -16.26 1.65
N LEU A 47 -1.82 -16.96 1.46
CA LEU A 47 -3.06 -16.37 0.97
C LEU A 47 -3.56 -15.27 1.92
N LEU A 48 -3.59 -15.55 3.22
CA LEU A 48 -3.98 -14.58 4.25
C LEU A 48 -3.03 -13.39 4.29
N LEU A 49 -1.71 -13.61 4.18
CA LEU A 49 -0.74 -12.52 4.11
C LEU A 49 -0.99 -11.63 2.89
N SER A 50 -1.23 -12.25 1.73
CA SER A 50 -1.51 -11.56 0.47
C SER A 50 -2.80 -10.72 0.56
N LEU A 51 -3.87 -11.29 1.12
CA LEU A 51 -5.13 -10.61 1.38
C LEU A 51 -4.96 -9.43 2.34
N THR A 52 -4.16 -9.61 3.39
CA THR A 52 -3.90 -8.55 4.39
C THR A 52 -3.11 -7.40 3.77
N LEU A 53 -2.08 -7.70 2.97
CA LEU A 53 -1.32 -6.69 2.23
C LEU A 53 -2.22 -5.95 1.23
N PHE A 54 -3.11 -6.66 0.54
CA PHE A 54 -4.06 -6.06 -0.38
C PHE A 54 -5.09 -5.16 0.32
N ALA A 55 -5.66 -5.60 1.44
CA ALA A 55 -6.58 -4.79 2.25
C ALA A 55 -5.90 -3.52 2.80
N THR A 56 -4.64 -3.65 3.24
CA THR A 56 -3.83 -2.52 3.71
C THR A 56 -3.55 -1.53 2.58
N TRP A 57 -3.30 -2.02 1.37
CA TRP A 57 -3.14 -1.19 0.17
C TRP A 57 -4.42 -0.42 -0.20
N LEU A 58 -5.57 -1.09 -0.15
CA LEU A 58 -6.89 -0.47 -0.37
C LEU A 58 -7.17 0.65 0.65
N ALA A 59 -6.91 0.40 1.94
CA ALA A 59 -7.08 1.39 2.99
C ALA A 59 -6.19 2.62 2.77
N TRP A 60 -4.94 2.39 2.34
CA TRP A 60 -4.01 3.48 2.01
C TRP A 60 -4.49 4.35 0.83
N ILE A 61 -4.99 3.73 -0.24
CA ILE A 61 -5.55 4.46 -1.38
C ILE A 61 -6.77 5.28 -0.97
N PHE A 62 -7.63 4.71 -0.13
CA PHE A 62 -8.80 5.40 0.39
C PHE A 62 -8.42 6.67 1.15
N GLU A 63 -7.42 6.59 2.04
CA GLU A 63 -6.92 7.77 2.78
C GLU A 63 -6.26 8.81 1.85
N LEU A 64 -5.50 8.36 0.83
CA LEU A 64 -4.95 9.25 -0.20
C LEU A 64 -6.03 9.98 -0.99
N ALA A 65 -7.07 9.27 -1.42
CA ALA A 65 -8.20 9.84 -2.14
C ALA A 65 -8.93 10.87 -1.25
N ARG A 66 -9.16 10.54 0.02
CA ARG A 66 -9.78 11.44 1.00
C ARG A 66 -8.94 12.68 1.24
N TYR A 67 -7.62 12.53 1.38
CA TYR A 67 -6.69 13.66 1.52
C TYR A 67 -6.72 14.57 0.29
N ALA A 68 -6.69 13.99 -0.92
CA ALA A 68 -6.79 14.74 -2.17
C ALA A 68 -8.11 15.50 -2.26
N LEU A 69 -9.23 14.88 -1.87
CA LEU A 69 -10.56 15.50 -1.88
C LEU A 69 -10.64 16.73 -0.97
N ILE A 70 -10.11 16.62 0.27
CA ILE A 70 -10.05 17.74 1.22
C ILE A 70 -9.19 18.87 0.67
N ARG A 71 -8.06 18.54 0.05
CA ARG A 71 -7.15 19.53 -0.55
C ARG A 71 -7.82 20.28 -1.71
N LEU A 72 -8.50 19.56 -2.60
CA LEU A 72 -9.28 20.13 -3.70
C LEU A 72 -10.38 21.08 -3.21
N SER A 73 -11.13 20.67 -2.18
CA SER A 73 -12.17 21.51 -1.58
C SER A 73 -11.62 22.83 -1.00
N ARG A 74 -10.43 22.78 -0.38
CA ARG A 74 -9.75 23.99 0.14
C ARG A 74 -9.21 24.92 -0.94
N GLU A 75 -8.77 24.37 -2.07
CA GLU A 75 -8.30 25.18 -3.20
C GLU A 75 -9.48 25.83 -3.94
N ALA A 76 -10.62 25.14 -4.06
CA ALA A 76 -11.86 25.70 -4.62
C ALA A 76 -12.39 26.89 -3.79
N GLY A 77 -12.47 26.76 -2.47
CA GLY A 77 -12.95 27.86 -1.60
C GLY A 77 -12.04 29.09 -1.53
N LYS A 78 -10.76 28.99 -1.93
CA LYS A 78 -9.84 30.13 -2.03
C LYS A 78 -9.97 30.90 -3.34
N GLY A 79 -10.53 30.28 -4.38
CA GLY A 79 -10.79 30.95 -5.66
C GLY A 79 -11.98 31.91 -5.61
N GLU A 80 -12.91 31.69 -4.66
CA GLU A 80 -14.15 32.46 -4.53
C GLU A 80 -14.03 33.70 -3.62
N GLN A 81 -12.88 33.89 -2.96
CA GLN A 81 -12.55 35.09 -2.16
C GLN A 81 -11.63 36.09 -2.88
N ARG A 82 -11.42 35.94 -4.20
CA ARG A 82 -10.72 36.90 -5.06
C ARG A 82 -11.67 37.50 -6.07
#